data_AF-A0A355SB06-F1
#
_entry.id   AF-A0A355SB06-F1
#
_cell.length_a   1.000
_cell.length_b   1.000
_cell.length_c   1.000
_cell.angle_alpha   90.00
_cell.angle_beta   90.00
_cell.angle_gamma   90.00
#
_symmetry.space_group_name_H-M   'P 1'
#
loop_
_entity.id
_entity.type
_entity.pdbx_description
1 polymer ?
#
loop_
_entity_poly.entity_id
_entity_poly.type
_entity_poly.pdbx_seq_one_letter_code
_entity_poly.pdbx_strand_id
1 'polypeptide(L)'
;MSLHKKEWGQVFKKKIIAVLVLAVFSALYAGCSRQPKFEDAFKTYASNWSKENFKAMYAQLSADTKKNISEDNFVQRYTNIYDGIGASKIT
;
A
#
# COMPACT_ATOMS: atom_id res chain seq x y z
N MET A 1 -28.98 -44.87 10.96
CA MET A 1 -27.85 -44.66 10.01
C MET A 1 -27.76 -43.23 9.45
N SER A 2 -28.43 -42.22 10.04
CA SER A 2 -28.42 -40.82 9.57
C SER A 2 -27.63 -39.86 10.47
N LEU A 3 -27.42 -40.21 11.74
CA LEU A 3 -26.70 -39.37 12.72
C LEU A 3 -25.19 -39.27 12.39
N HIS A 4 -24.55 -40.40 12.08
CA HIS A 4 -23.11 -40.46 11.78
C HIS A 4 -22.73 -39.62 10.54
N LYS A 5 -23.59 -39.57 9.51
CA LYS A 5 -23.36 -38.76 8.28
C LYS A 5 -23.46 -37.25 8.55
N LYS A 6 -24.34 -36.86 9.49
CA LYS A 6 -24.54 -35.46 9.90
C LYS A 6 -23.36 -34.97 10.74
N GLU A 7 -22.85 -35.80 11.64
CA GLU A 7 -21.68 -35.48 12.45
C GLU A 7 -20.41 -35.34 11.61
N TRP A 8 -20.19 -36.23 10.65
CA TRP A 8 -19.06 -36.12 9.71
C TRP A 8 -19.11 -34.86 8.85
N GLY A 9 -20.29 -34.47 8.36
CA GLY A 9 -20.47 -33.23 7.61
C GLY A 9 -20.23 -31.98 8.46
N GLN A 10 -20.57 -32.01 9.76
CA GLN A 10 -20.31 -30.90 10.69
C GLN A 10 -18.83 -30.79 11.05
N VAL A 11 -18.15 -31.91 11.28
CA VAL A 11 -16.70 -31.94 11.52
C VAL A 11 -15.94 -31.42 10.28
N PHE A 12 -16.35 -31.83 9.08
CA PHE A 12 -15.73 -31.36 7.84
C PHE A 12 -15.92 -29.85 7.62
N LYS A 13 -17.13 -29.32 7.87
CA LYS A 13 -17.40 -27.87 7.79
C LYS A 13 -16.56 -27.07 8.79
N LYS A 14 -16.42 -27.53 10.04
CA LYS A 14 -15.59 -26.87 11.06
C LYS A 14 -14.11 -26.85 10.65
N LYS A 15 -13.60 -27.93 10.05
CA LYS A 15 -12.23 -27.99 9.54
C LYS A 15 -11.99 -27.03 8.38
N ILE A 16 -12.93 -26.90 7.45
CA ILE A 16 -12.83 -25.92 6.34
C ILE A 16 -12.81 -24.49 6.88
N ILE A 17 -13.70 -24.14 7.81
CA ILE A 17 -13.74 -22.80 8.42
C ILE A 17 -12.40 -22.50 9.12
N ALA A 18 -11.86 -23.47 9.86
CA ALA A 18 -10.57 -23.30 10.53
C ALA A 18 -9.42 -23.04 9.54
N VAL A 19 -9.39 -23.76 8.41
CA VAL A 19 -8.38 -23.56 7.35
C VAL A 19 -8.52 -22.18 6.69
N LEU A 20 -9.75 -21.74 6.41
CA LEU A 20 -10.01 -20.42 5.83
C LEU A 20 -9.59 -19.29 6.77
N VAL A 21 -9.90 -19.42 8.06
CA VAL A 21 -9.48 -18.47 9.09
C VAL A 21 -7.95 -18.42 9.18
N LEU A 22 -7.28 -19.57 9.19
CA LEU A 22 -5.82 -19.64 9.22
C LEU A 22 -5.18 -18.99 7.97
N ALA A 23 -5.78 -19.21 6.79
CA ALA A 23 -5.32 -18.59 5.54
C ALA A 23 -5.45 -17.06 5.58
N VAL A 24 -6.58 -16.53 6.08
CA VAL A 24 -6.77 -15.09 6.27
C VAL A 24 -5.74 -14.52 7.25
N PHE A 25 -5.51 -15.17 8.39
CA PHE A 25 -4.49 -14.75 9.34
C PHE A 25 -3.07 -14.78 8.72
N SER A 26 -2.73 -15.80 7.95
CA SER A 26 -1.43 -15.87 7.26
C SER A 26 -1.22 -14.73 6.25
N ALA A 27 -2.28 -14.33 5.54
CA ALA A 27 -2.23 -13.19 4.62
C ALA A 27 -2.05 -11.85 5.36
N LEU A 28 -2.63 -11.71 6.56
CA LEU A 28 -2.43 -10.52 7.41
C LEU A 28 -0.98 -10.42 7.93
N TYR A 29 -0.31 -11.55 8.20
CA TYR A 29 1.10 -11.57 8.60
C TYR A 29 2.08 -11.27 7.46
N ALA A 30 1.73 -11.58 6.20
CA ALA A 30 2.54 -11.22 5.04
C ALA A 30 2.62 -9.70 4.80
N GLY A 31 1.76 -8.91 5.43
CA GLY A 31 1.77 -7.44 5.38
C GLY A 31 2.87 -6.79 6.22
N CYS A 32 3.64 -7.54 7.01
CA CYS A 32 4.84 -7.02 7.68
C CYS A 32 6.00 -6.97 6.67
N SER A 33 5.86 -6.13 5.65
CA SER A 33 6.94 -5.87 4.70
C SER A 33 8.05 -5.12 5.43
N ARG A 34 9.30 -5.58 5.28
CA ARG A 34 10.49 -4.80 5.66
C ARG A 34 10.33 -3.40 5.08
N GLN A 35 10.17 -2.40 5.94
CA GLN A 35 10.19 -1.03 5.46
C GLN A 35 11.53 -0.82 4.74
N PRO A 36 11.54 -0.21 3.54
CA PRO A 36 12.79 0.15 2.90
C PRO A 36 13.64 0.92 3.90
N LYS A 37 14.96 0.69 3.90
CA LYS A 37 15.85 1.50 4.72
C LYS A 37 15.55 2.96 4.40
N PHE A 38 15.56 3.82 5.42
CA PHE A 38 15.26 5.24 5.25
C PHE A 38 16.01 5.85 4.05
N GLU A 39 17.28 5.48 3.88
CA GLU A 39 18.10 5.91 2.74
C GLU A 39 17.52 5.53 1.38
N ASP A 40 17.01 4.31 1.22
CA ASP A 40 16.47 3.82 -0.04
C ASP A 40 15.14 4.52 -0.36
N ALA A 41 14.30 4.71 0.66
CA ALA A 41 13.07 5.49 0.53
C ALA A 41 13.35 6.95 0.14
N PHE A 42 14.35 7.58 0.78
CA PHE A 42 14.76 8.94 0.46
C PHE A 42 15.32 9.05 -0.97
N LYS A 43 16.24 8.15 -1.37
CA LYS A 43 16.81 8.12 -2.73
C LYS A 43 15.72 7.99 -3.78
N THR A 44 14.73 7.13 -3.55
CA THR A 44 13.59 6.95 -4.45
C THR A 44 12.77 8.23 -4.56
N TYR A 45 12.45 8.87 -3.43
CA TYR A 45 11.71 10.13 -3.41
C TYR A 45 12.45 11.25 -4.15
N ALA A 46 13.75 11.43 -3.84
CA ALA A 46 14.60 12.44 -4.47
C ALA A 46 14.73 12.20 -5.97
N SER A 47 14.89 10.94 -6.41
CA SER A 47 14.91 10.61 -7.83
C SER A 47 13.59 10.93 -8.53
N ASN A 48 12.44 10.67 -7.89
CA ASN A 48 11.14 11.00 -8.47
C ASN A 48 10.95 12.51 -8.55
N TRP A 49 11.41 13.26 -7.54
CA TRP A 49 11.36 14.72 -7.55
C TRP A 49 12.22 15.33 -8.66
N SER A 50 13.47 14.88 -8.82
CA SER A 50 14.36 15.35 -9.90
C SER A 50 13.81 15.08 -11.31
N LYS A 51 12.98 14.04 -11.46
CA LYS A 51 12.30 13.67 -12.71
C LYS A 51 10.90 14.29 -12.85
N GLU A 52 10.50 15.17 -11.92
CA GLU A 52 9.16 15.78 -11.87
C GLU A 52 8.02 14.75 -11.83
N ASN A 53 8.29 13.54 -11.35
CA ASN A 53 7.30 12.49 -11.21
C ASN A 53 6.53 12.67 -9.90
N PHE A 54 5.73 13.74 -9.84
CA PHE A 54 4.98 14.12 -8.64
C PHE A 54 3.95 13.05 -8.23
N LYS A 55 3.42 12.29 -9.18
CA LYS A 55 2.53 11.15 -8.90
C LYS A 55 3.27 10.05 -8.13
N ALA A 56 4.48 9.70 -8.54
CA ALA A 56 5.29 8.72 -7.82
C ALA A 56 5.74 9.24 -6.44
N MET A 57 5.99 10.54 -6.29
CA MET A 57 6.23 11.15 -4.97
C MET A 57 5.01 11.01 -4.07
N TYR A 58 3.80 11.31 -4.58
CA TYR A 58 2.55 11.16 -3.83
C TYR A 58 2.33 9.71 -3.38
N ALA A 59 2.61 8.74 -4.24
CA ALA A 59 2.47 7.33 -3.93
C ALA A 59 3.30 6.91 -2.69
N GLN A 60 4.45 7.55 -2.46
CA GLN A 60 5.32 7.28 -1.32
C GLN A 60 4.91 7.98 -0.01
N LEU A 61 3.95 8.91 -0.05
CA LEU A 61 3.48 9.62 1.16
C LEU A 61 2.79 8.68 2.15
N SER A 62 2.88 9.03 3.43
CA SER A 62 2.20 8.30 4.49
C SER A 62 0.68 8.36 4.33
N ALA A 63 -0.01 7.37 4.89
CA ALA A 63 -1.46 7.36 4.91
C ALA A 63 -2.03 8.63 5.59
N ASP A 64 -1.37 9.13 6.64
CA ASP A 64 -1.80 10.34 7.34
C ASP A 64 -1.69 11.60 6.48
N THR A 65 -0.64 11.72 5.67
CA THR A 65 -0.55 12.82 4.69
C THR A 65 -1.66 12.70 3.64
N LYS A 66 -1.89 11.50 3.11
CA LYS A 66 -2.91 11.26 2.08
C LYS A 66 -4.35 11.53 2.54
N LYS A 67 -4.62 11.55 3.85
CA LYS A 67 -5.93 11.99 4.40
C LYS A 67 -6.18 13.50 4.19
N ASN A 68 -5.12 14.29 4.11
CA ASN A 68 -5.21 15.76 4.10
C ASN A 68 -4.95 16.37 2.72
N ILE A 69 -4.39 15.60 1.77
CA ILE A 69 -4.12 16.06 0.42
C ILE A 69 -4.40 14.95 -0.60
N SER A 70 -5.19 15.26 -1.62
CA SER A 70 -5.43 14.35 -2.75
C SER A 70 -4.22 14.29 -3.68
N GLU A 71 -4.13 13.22 -4.46
CA GLU A 71 -3.11 13.07 -5.50
C GLU A 71 -3.15 14.24 -6.48
N ASP A 72 -4.33 14.58 -6.98
CA ASP A 72 -4.51 15.66 -7.95
C ASP A 72 -4.05 17.02 -7.39
N ASN A 73 -4.43 17.35 -6.15
CA ASN A 73 -4.00 18.61 -5.52
C ASN A 73 -2.48 18.64 -5.29
N PHE A 74 -1.89 17.50 -4.94
CA PHE A 74 -0.44 17.40 -4.78
C PHE A 74 0.28 17.60 -6.12
N VAL A 75 -0.12 16.86 -7.16
CA VAL A 75 0.48 16.93 -8.49
C VAL A 75 0.31 18.34 -9.08
N GLN A 76 -0.89 18.91 -9.00
CA GLN A 76 -1.16 20.25 -9.52
C GLN A 76 -0.34 21.31 -8.80
N ARG A 77 -0.20 21.23 -7.47
CA ARG A 77 0.61 22.18 -6.70
C ARG A 77 2.06 22.20 -7.19
N TYR A 78 2.69 21.03 -7.34
CA TYR A 78 4.09 20.97 -7.76
C TYR A 78 4.28 21.34 -9.23
N THR A 79 3.33 20.96 -10.10
CA THR A 79 3.29 21.40 -11.51
C THR A 79 3.24 22.92 -11.59
N ASN A 80 2.29 23.56 -10.90
CA ASN A 80 2.15 25.02 -10.89
C ASN A 80 3.38 25.74 -10.34
N ILE A 81 4.06 25.17 -9.34
CA ILE A 81 5.30 25.75 -8.80
C ILE A 81 6.39 25.73 -9.87
N TYR A 82 6.59 24.61 -10.55
CA TYR A 82 7.63 24.46 -11.57
C TYR A 82 7.35 25.33 -12.78
N ASP A 83 6.12 25.33 -13.27
CA ASP A 83 5.67 26.20 -14.35
C ASP A 83 5.83 27.68 -13.98
N GLY A 84 5.46 28.04 -12.74
CA GLY A 84 5.51 29.41 -12.25
C GLY A 84 6.93 29.97 -12.07
N ILE A 85 7.90 29.11 -11.75
CA ILE A 85 9.31 29.51 -11.61
C ILE A 85 10.16 29.21 -12.86
N GLY A 86 9.57 28.60 -13.90
CA GLY A 86 10.28 28.17 -15.10
C GLY A 86 11.35 27.11 -14.84
N ALA A 87 11.20 26.29 -13.81
CA ALA A 87 12.14 25.22 -13.51
C ALA A 87 11.77 23.95 -14.30
N SER A 88 12.80 23.22 -14.75
CA SER A 88 12.65 21.92 -15.44
C SER A 88 13.56 20.82 -14.86
N LYS A 89 14.25 21.12 -13.76
CA LYS A 89 15.18 20.19 -13.09
C LYS A 89 15.64 20.69 -11.74
N ILE A 90 15.62 19.81 -10.73
CA ILE A 90 16.44 19.99 -9.51
C ILE A 90 17.65 19.07 -9.66
N THR A 91 18.85 19.67 -9.55
CA THR A 91 20.13 18.96 -9.70
C THR A 91 20.55 18.32 -8.38
#